data_AF-A0A3A8EJ92-F1
#
_entry.id   AF-A0A3A8EJ92-F1
#
_cell.length_a   1.000
_cell.length_b   1.000
_cell.length_c   1.000
_cell.angle_alpha   90.00
_cell.angle_beta   90.00
_cell.angle_gamma   90.00
#
_symmetry.space_group_name_H-M   'P 1'
#
loop_
_entity.id
_entity.type
_entity.pdbx_description
1 polymer ?
#
loop_
_entity_poly.entity_id
_entity_poly.type
_entity_poly.pdbx_seq_one_letter_code
_entity_poly.pdbx_strand_id
1 'polypeptide(L)'
;RNADTNTIAMLAFADDADEDAFPLNTPVLVTSINRALPKAGTSGNLRKNLEIISQITSPTLVVIRIENPFSDGEFDQSQVIGATEENGQRTGLQALLTVKSVLGITPKIICVSDAETIDVA
;
A
#
# COMPACT_ATOMS: atom_id res chain seq x y z
N ARG A 1 19.82 15.71 -4.74
CA ARG A 1 19.56 14.28 -4.97
C ARG A 1 18.22 14.22 -5.69
N ASN A 2 18.19 13.97 -6.99
CA ASN A 2 16.94 14.04 -7.77
C ASN A 2 16.04 12.88 -7.32
N ALA A 3 14.96 13.19 -6.59
CA ALA A 3 14.01 12.22 -6.06
C ALA A 3 13.10 11.61 -7.15
N ASP A 4 13.21 12.08 -8.40
CA ASP A 4 12.31 11.77 -9.50
C ASP A 4 12.54 10.41 -10.18
N THR A 5 13.65 9.70 -9.88
CA THR A 5 13.95 8.46 -10.60
C THR A 5 13.30 7.21 -10.01
N ASN A 6 13.08 7.14 -8.69
CA ASN A 6 12.66 5.89 -8.02
C ASN A 6 11.47 6.11 -7.06
N THR A 7 10.28 6.39 -7.59
CA THR A 7 9.04 6.36 -6.79
C THR A 7 8.39 4.99 -6.87
N ILE A 8 8.22 4.37 -5.70
CA ILE A 8 7.54 3.09 -5.52
C ILE A 8 6.17 3.38 -4.91
N ALA A 9 5.11 2.83 -5.50
CA ALA A 9 3.82 2.70 -4.84
C ALA A 9 3.60 1.25 -4.42
N MET A 10 3.20 1.06 -3.18
CA MET A 10 2.93 -0.23 -2.60
C MET A 10 1.49 -0.30 -2.13
N LEU A 11 0.81 -1.38 -2.48
CA LEU A 11 -0.42 -1.79 -1.83
C LEU A 11 -0.08 -2.77 -0.72
N ALA A 12 -0.68 -2.55 0.45
CA ALA A 12 -0.45 -3.38 1.63
C ALA A 12 -1.73 -3.46 2.46
N PHE A 13 -1.85 -4.48 3.29
CA PHE A 13 -2.94 -4.66 4.24
C PHE A 13 -2.36 -4.88 5.64
N ALA A 14 -3.06 -4.32 6.62
CA ALA A 14 -2.78 -4.45 8.05
C ALA A 14 -4.00 -3.95 8.82
N ASP A 15 -4.66 -4.84 9.54
CA ASP A 15 -5.90 -4.55 10.27
C ASP A 15 -5.61 -3.71 11.53
N ASP A 16 -4.42 -3.89 12.11
CA ASP A 16 -3.94 -3.17 13.30
C ASP A 16 -3.06 -1.95 12.99
N ALA A 17 -3.01 -1.50 11.73
CA ALA A 17 -2.33 -0.26 11.37
C ALA A 17 -3.09 0.98 11.88
N ASP A 18 -2.35 2.00 12.28
CA ASP A 18 -2.87 3.30 12.71
C ASP A 18 -3.66 3.94 11.56
N GLU A 19 -4.97 4.14 11.77
CA GLU A 19 -5.89 4.64 10.73
C GLU A 19 -5.63 6.08 10.32
N ASP A 20 -5.05 6.89 11.20
CA ASP A 20 -4.69 8.28 10.91
C ASP A 20 -3.41 8.35 10.06
N ALA A 21 -2.48 7.43 10.30
CA ALA A 21 -1.22 7.37 9.56
C ALA A 21 -1.33 6.59 8.26
N PHE A 22 -2.17 5.56 8.22
CA PHE A 22 -2.43 4.72 7.06
C PHE A 22 -3.94 4.57 6.84
N PRO A 23 -4.65 5.64 6.46
CA PRO A 23 -6.07 5.56 6.14
C PRO A 23 -6.35 4.56 5.02
N LEU A 24 -7.50 3.88 5.11
CA LEU A 24 -7.92 2.88 4.14
C LEU A 24 -8.10 3.53 2.75
N ASN A 25 -7.66 2.83 1.71
CA ASN A 25 -7.76 3.22 0.30
C ASN A 25 -7.24 4.63 -0.02
N THR A 26 -6.34 5.14 0.80
CA THR A 26 -5.85 6.51 0.70
C THR A 26 -4.32 6.50 0.54
N PRO A 27 -3.77 7.19 -0.47
CA PRO A 27 -2.34 7.20 -0.70
C PRO A 27 -1.62 8.08 0.32
N VAL A 28 -0.64 7.50 1.01
CA VAL A 28 0.19 8.17 2.00
C VAL A 28 1.65 8.19 1.55
N LEU A 29 2.27 9.36 1.59
CA LEU A 29 3.71 9.50 1.36
C LEU A 29 4.48 9.13 2.63
N VAL A 30 5.29 8.08 2.55
CA VAL A 30 6.18 7.66 3.65
C VAL A 30 7.50 8.42 3.55
N THR A 31 7.63 9.47 4.36
CA THR A 31 8.85 10.32 4.39
C THR A 31 10.01 9.71 5.18
N SER A 32 9.72 8.78 6.08
CA SER A 32 10.71 8.01 6.83
C SER A 32 10.12 6.69 7.25
N ILE A 33 10.71 5.60 6.76
CA ILE A 33 10.24 4.25 7.06
C ILE A 33 10.36 3.97 8.56
N ASN A 34 11.47 4.34 9.21
CA ASN A 34 11.67 4.16 10.65
C ASN A 34 10.61 4.84 11.52
N ARG A 35 10.07 5.99 11.10
CA ARG A 35 8.97 6.67 11.81
C ARG A 35 7.61 6.05 11.52
N ALA A 36 7.47 5.40 10.37
CA ALA A 36 6.24 4.76 9.93
C ALA A 36 6.07 3.34 10.49
N LEU A 37 7.16 2.63 10.77
CA LEU A 37 7.16 1.25 11.30
C LEU A 37 6.30 1.05 12.57
N PRO A 38 6.34 1.92 13.60
CA PRO A 38 5.50 1.75 14.78
C PRO A 38 4.00 1.88 14.48
N LYS A 39 3.65 2.55 13.38
CA LYS A 39 2.27 2.83 12.96
C LYS A 39 1.73 1.83 11.94
N ALA A 40 2.61 1.02 11.37
CA ALA A 40 2.30 0.05 10.32
C ALA A 40 1.51 -1.17 10.81
N GLY A 41 1.29 -1.30 12.12
CA GLY A 41 0.73 -2.50 12.71
C GLY A 41 1.73 -3.66 12.71
N THR A 42 1.28 -4.84 13.12
CA THR A 42 2.01 -6.11 13.13
C THR A 42 1.29 -7.20 12.35
N SER A 43 0.00 -7.01 12.06
CA SER A 43 -0.79 -7.88 11.21
C SER A 43 -0.52 -7.62 9.73
N GLY A 44 -0.81 -8.63 8.90
CA GLY A 44 -0.68 -8.53 7.44
C GLY A 44 0.75 -8.33 6.95
N ASN A 45 0.90 -7.60 5.86
CA ASN A 45 2.16 -7.48 5.13
C ASN A 45 2.80 -6.08 5.21
N LEU A 46 2.09 -5.06 5.70
CA LEU A 46 2.54 -3.66 5.65
C LEU A 46 3.87 -3.45 6.36
N ARG A 47 3.98 -3.89 7.62
CA ARG A 47 5.21 -3.73 8.40
C ARG A 47 6.37 -4.49 7.79
N LYS A 48 6.17 -5.77 7.47
CA LYS A 48 7.20 -6.65 6.87
C LYS A 48 7.78 -6.02 5.60
N ASN A 49 6.91 -5.51 4.73
CA ASN A 49 7.32 -4.86 3.49
C ASN A 49 8.14 -3.58 3.75
N LEU A 50 7.71 -2.75 4.70
CA LEU A 50 8.46 -1.55 5.11
C LEU A 50 9.85 -1.92 5.67
N GLU A 51 9.94 -2.94 6.52
CA GLU A 51 11.21 -3.42 7.08
C GLU A 51 12.15 -3.89 5.97
N ILE A 52 11.67 -4.72 5.04
CA ILE A 52 12.46 -5.22 3.90
C ILE A 52 12.99 -4.06 3.04
N ILE A 53 12.11 -3.11 2.67
CA ILE A 53 12.53 -1.95 1.87
C ILE A 53 13.61 -1.16 2.61
N SER A 54 13.40 -0.90 3.91
CA SER A 54 14.34 -0.11 4.73
C SER A 54 15.75 -0.69 4.82
N GLN A 55 15.87 -2.03 4.74
CA GLN A 55 17.15 -2.73 4.76
C GLN A 55 17.91 -2.62 3.43
N ILE A 56 17.20 -2.46 2.32
CA ILE A 56 17.80 -2.39 0.98
C ILE A 56 18.11 -0.94 0.59
N THR A 57 17.13 -0.04 0.72
CA THR A 57 17.25 1.35 0.27
C THR A 57 16.21 2.27 0.91
N SER A 58 16.32 3.58 0.66
CA SER A 58 15.35 4.59 1.11
C SER A 58 14.77 5.32 -0.10
N PRO A 59 13.77 4.72 -0.79
CA PRO A 59 13.12 5.33 -1.94
C PRO A 59 12.01 6.30 -1.52
N THR A 60 11.50 7.08 -2.48
CA THR A 60 10.22 7.78 -2.30
C THR A 60 9.12 6.73 -2.34
N LEU A 61 8.51 6.44 -1.18
CA LEU A 61 7.53 5.38 -1.03
C LEU A 61 6.13 5.96 -0.80
N VAL A 62 5.19 5.54 -1.63
CA VAL A 62 3.75 5.76 -1.43
C VAL A 62 3.14 4.44 -0.97
N VAL A 63 2.42 4.46 0.14
CA VAL A 63 1.68 3.31 0.65
C VAL A 63 0.20 3.58 0.49
N ILE A 64 -0.53 2.59 -0.01
CA ILE A 64 -1.99 2.55 0.01
C ILE A 64 -2.37 1.34 0.85
N ARG A 65 -3.02 1.58 1.98
CA ARG A 65 -3.57 0.49 2.80
C ARG A 65 -4.90 0.04 2.20
N ILE A 66 -5.05 -1.24 1.93
CA ILE A 66 -6.30 -1.86 1.50
C ILE A 66 -6.88 -2.72 2.61
N GLU A 67 -8.14 -3.12 2.47
CA GLU A 67 -8.75 -4.11 3.36
C GLU A 67 -8.02 -5.45 3.19
N ASN A 68 -7.96 -6.23 4.28
CA ASN A 68 -7.30 -7.52 4.24
C ASN A 68 -7.99 -8.43 3.21
N PRO A 69 -7.27 -8.85 2.14
CA PRO A 69 -7.87 -9.67 1.10
C PRO A 69 -8.01 -11.14 1.52
N PHE A 70 -7.55 -11.52 2.71
CA PHE A 70 -7.69 -12.86 3.24
C PHE A 70 -8.75 -12.86 4.36
N SER A 71 -9.93 -13.41 4.05
CA SER A 71 -10.98 -13.64 5.03
C SER A 71 -11.27 -15.13 5.12
N ASP A 72 -11.32 -15.68 6.33
CA ASP A 72 -11.61 -17.11 6.59
C ASP A 72 -10.75 -18.12 5.79
N GLY A 73 -9.54 -17.71 5.39
CA GLY A 73 -8.61 -18.53 4.61
C GLY A 73 -8.84 -18.50 3.10
N GLU A 74 -9.83 -17.74 2.61
CA GLU A 74 -10.03 -17.50 1.19
C GLU A 74 -9.46 -16.14 0.77
N PHE A 75 -8.94 -16.08 -0.47
CA PHE A 75 -8.41 -14.87 -1.06
C PHE A 75 -9.48 -14.16 -1.90
N ASP A 76 -9.84 -12.94 -1.51
CA ASP A 76 -10.73 -12.07 -2.25
C ASP A 76 -9.94 -11.09 -3.13
N GLN A 77 -9.85 -11.43 -4.42
CA GLN A 77 -9.17 -10.61 -5.42
C GLN A 77 -9.85 -9.23 -5.63
N SER A 78 -11.13 -9.09 -5.28
CA SER A 78 -11.86 -7.83 -5.47
C SER A 78 -11.30 -6.71 -4.58
N GLN A 79 -10.82 -7.04 -3.38
CA GLN A 79 -10.19 -6.10 -2.44
C GLN A 79 -8.88 -5.54 -2.98
N VAL A 80 -8.13 -6.36 -3.71
CA VAL A 80 -6.86 -5.96 -4.34
C VAL A 80 -7.11 -5.14 -5.61
N ILE A 81 -7.99 -5.58 -6.51
CA ILE A 81 -8.32 -4.84 -7.73
C ILE A 81 -8.95 -3.49 -7.38
N GLY A 82 -9.88 -3.52 -6.42
CA GLY A 82 -10.70 -2.40 -6.02
C GLY A 82 -11.73 -1.98 -7.08
N ALA A 83 -12.58 -1.05 -6.68
CA ALA A 83 -13.63 -0.49 -7.49
C ALA A 83 -13.67 1.04 -7.33
N THR A 84 -14.60 1.68 -8.04
CA THR A 84 -15.01 3.04 -7.71
C THR A 84 -16.32 2.95 -6.97
N GLU A 85 -16.30 3.34 -5.70
CA GLU A 85 -17.48 3.39 -4.83
C GLU A 85 -18.44 4.50 -5.27
N GLU A 86 -19.69 4.44 -4.82
CA GLU A 86 -20.72 5.44 -5.16
C GLU A 86 -20.35 6.87 -4.70
N ASN A 87 -19.53 6.99 -3.66
CA ASN A 87 -18.99 8.25 -3.17
C ASN A 87 -17.84 8.80 -4.05
N GLY A 88 -17.46 8.08 -5.11
CA GLY A 88 -16.35 8.42 -6.01
C GLY A 88 -14.96 8.04 -5.49
N GLN A 89 -14.87 7.42 -4.31
CA GLN A 89 -13.62 6.90 -3.78
C GLN A 89 -13.16 5.69 -4.59
N ARG A 90 -11.87 5.67 -4.92
CA ARG A 90 -11.24 4.54 -5.58
C ARG A 90 -10.55 3.67 -4.55
N THR A 91 -10.78 2.37 -4.61
CA THR A 91 -10.21 1.38 -3.69
C THR A 91 -9.16 0.52 -4.39
N GLY A 92 -8.39 -0.27 -3.63
CA GLY A 92 -7.44 -1.23 -4.19
C GLY A 92 -6.44 -0.60 -5.16
N LEU A 93 -6.22 -1.25 -6.30
CA LEU A 93 -5.36 -0.77 -7.38
C LEU A 93 -5.90 0.51 -8.04
N GLN A 94 -7.20 0.73 -8.07
CA GLN A 94 -7.79 1.97 -8.62
C GLN A 94 -7.36 3.20 -7.81
N ALA A 95 -7.07 3.05 -6.51
CA ALA A 95 -6.57 4.13 -5.67
C ALA A 95 -5.22 4.70 -6.16
N LEU A 96 -4.41 3.91 -6.89
CA LEU A 96 -3.14 4.38 -7.48
C LEU A 96 -3.33 5.56 -8.44
N LEU A 97 -4.49 5.62 -9.11
CA LEU A 97 -4.81 6.70 -10.05
C LEU A 97 -5.04 8.04 -9.32
N THR A 98 -5.31 8.01 -8.02
CA THR A 98 -5.50 9.22 -7.19
C THR A 98 -4.17 9.78 -6.68
N VAL A 99 -3.09 8.99 -6.67
CA VAL A 99 -1.78 9.36 -6.10
C VAL A 99 -1.25 10.67 -6.68
N LYS A 100 -1.34 10.84 -8.01
CA LYS A 100 -0.88 12.06 -8.68
C LYS A 100 -1.68 13.29 -8.26
N SER A 101 -2.98 13.14 -8.03
CA SER A 101 -3.85 14.24 -7.61
C SER A 101 -3.64 14.62 -6.14
N VAL A 102 -3.42 13.63 -5.27
CA VAL A 102 -3.30 13.84 -3.82
C VAL A 102 -1.89 14.26 -3.41
N LEU A 103 -0.88 13.58 -3.94
CA LEU A 103 0.52 13.73 -3.52
C LEU A 103 1.40 14.45 -4.54
N GLY A 104 0.90 14.71 -5.76
CA GLY A 104 1.68 15.35 -6.83
C GLY A 104 2.76 14.46 -7.45
N ILE A 105 2.83 13.19 -7.07
CA ILE A 105 3.87 12.25 -7.48
C ILE A 105 3.27 11.21 -8.44
N THR A 106 4.04 10.80 -9.44
CA THR A 106 3.66 9.69 -10.33
C THR A 106 4.53 8.46 -10.00
N PRO A 107 3.97 7.41 -9.38
CA PRO A 107 4.68 6.17 -9.14
C PRO A 107 5.16 5.54 -10.44
N LYS A 108 6.37 4.99 -10.45
CA LYS A 108 6.94 4.29 -11.62
C LYS A 108 7.01 2.78 -11.43
N ILE A 109 7.08 2.35 -10.18
CA ILE A 109 7.12 0.95 -9.77
C ILE A 109 5.90 0.73 -8.87
N ILE A 110 5.14 -0.32 -9.17
CA ILE A 110 3.98 -0.73 -8.38
C ILE A 110 4.32 -2.09 -7.77
N CYS A 111 4.14 -2.21 -6.47
CA CYS A 111 4.38 -3.43 -5.72
C CYS A 111 3.08 -3.83 -5.01
N VAL A 112 2.66 -5.07 -5.24
CA VAL A 112 1.60 -5.74 -4.48
C VAL A 112 2.21 -7.06 -4.06
N SER A 113 2.47 -7.23 -2.78
CA SER A 113 3.20 -8.38 -2.24
C SER A 113 2.30 -9.17 -1.32
N ASP A 114 2.43 -10.50 -1.28
CA ASP A 114 1.67 -11.37 -0.38
C ASP A 114 0.13 -11.14 -0.52
N ALA A 115 -0.36 -10.83 -1.72
CA ALA A 115 -1.79 -10.59 -2.02
C ALA A 115 -2.15 -11.23 -3.36
N GLU A 116 -1.84 -12.52 -3.46
CA GLU A 116 -2.06 -13.37 -4.61
C GLU A 116 -2.75 -14.68 -4.18
N THR A 117 -3.48 -15.28 -5.12
CA THR A 117 -4.08 -16.61 -4.93
C THR A 117 -3.01 -17.71 -5.03
N ILE A 118 -3.14 -18.76 -4.21
CA ILE A 118 -2.27 -19.95 -4.25
C ILE A 118 -2.46 -20.79 -5.53
N ASP A 119 -3.53 -20.54 -6.29
CA ASP A 119 -3.98 -21.36 -7.43
C ASP A 119 -3.07 -21.31 -8.68
N VAL A 120 -1.80 -20.90 -8.52
CA VAL A 120 -0.75 -20.95 -9.54
C VAL A 120 0.33 -21.94 -9.12
N ALA A 121 -0.08 -23.20 -8.93
CA ALA A 121 0.80 -24.36 -8.80
C ALA A 121 0.70 -25.27 -10.04
#